data_AF-A0A6L5K245-F1
#
_entry.id   AF-A0A6L5K245-F1
#
_cell.length_a   1.000
_cell.length_b   1.000
_cell.length_c   1.000
_cell.angle_alpha   90.00
_cell.angle_beta   90.00
_cell.angle_gamma   90.00
#
_symmetry.space_group_name_H-M   'P 1'
#
loop_
_entity.id
_entity.type
_entity.pdbx_description
1 polymer ?
#
loop_
_entity_poly.entity_id
_entity_poly.type
_entity_poly.pdbx_seq_one_letter_code
_entity_poly.pdbx_strand_id
1 'polypeptide(L)'
;MREKKERASYPFRRKIIIVALVFFFSVLLLSSFFGKKGLIEIYRAQKVQKELLVEVERLEKKMKKLEREIEELKSNPKAVEKKAREKLWLMKPDEIVIVDKKK
;
A
#
# COMPACT_ATOMS: atom_id res chain seq x y z
N MET A 1 -56.61 -35.01 -46.95
CA MET A 1 -55.73 -33.93 -47.45
C MET A 1 -55.23 -33.09 -46.27
N ARG A 2 -53.89 -32.96 -46.18
CA ARG A 2 -53.07 -31.86 -45.62
C ARG A 2 -53.08 -31.58 -44.11
N GLU A 3 -52.18 -32.31 -43.45
CA GLU A 3 -51.12 -31.84 -42.54
C GLU A 3 -51.44 -30.75 -41.51
N LYS A 4 -51.64 -31.23 -40.27
CA LYS A 4 -51.73 -30.43 -39.06
C LYS A 4 -50.33 -29.89 -38.71
N LYS A 5 -50.24 -28.56 -38.62
CA LYS A 5 -49.10 -27.78 -38.17
C LYS A 5 -48.51 -28.32 -36.86
N GLU A 6 -47.36 -28.97 -36.93
CA GLU A 6 -46.44 -29.06 -35.80
C GLU A 6 -45.24 -28.16 -36.09
N ARG A 7 -45.45 -26.84 -35.94
CA ARG A 7 -44.32 -25.92 -35.84
C ARG A 7 -43.69 -26.11 -34.47
N ALA A 8 -42.82 -27.13 -34.43
CA ALA A 8 -41.73 -27.34 -33.51
C ALA A 8 -41.60 -26.23 -32.44
N SER A 9 -42.05 -26.52 -31.22
CA SER A 9 -41.81 -25.73 -30.00
C SER A 9 -40.33 -25.84 -29.56
N TYR A 10 -39.44 -25.63 -30.52
CA TYR A 10 -37.99 -25.73 -30.39
C TYR A 10 -37.30 -24.36 -30.18
N PRO A 11 -37.74 -23.22 -30.77
CA PRO A 11 -36.97 -21.99 -30.66
C PRO A 11 -37.06 -21.36 -29.27
N PHE A 12 -38.16 -21.55 -28.54
CA PHE A 12 -38.35 -20.96 -27.21
C PHE A 12 -37.55 -21.70 -26.13
N ARG A 13 -37.55 -23.04 -26.15
CA ARG A 13 -36.75 -23.87 -25.23
C ARG A 13 -35.25 -23.65 -25.44
N ARG A 14 -34.79 -23.56 -26.69
CA ARG A 14 -33.39 -23.28 -27.03
C ARG A 14 -32.97 -21.88 -26.56
N LYS A 15 -33.82 -20.86 -26.73
CA LYS A 15 -33.56 -19.51 -26.21
C LYS A 15 -33.46 -19.49 -24.68
N ILE A 16 -34.35 -20.18 -23.97
CA ILE A 16 -34.29 -20.28 -22.51
C ILE A 16 -32.99 -20.95 -22.06
N ILE A 17 -32.59 -22.05 -22.71
CA ILE A 17 -31.33 -22.73 -22.38
C ILE A 17 -30.12 -21.82 -22.60
N ILE A 18 -30.08 -21.08 -23.72
CA ILE A 18 -28.99 -20.14 -24.00
C ILE A 18 -28.95 -19.02 -22.96
N VAL A 19 -30.10 -18.43 -22.60
CA VAL A 19 -30.16 -17.37 -21.59
C VAL A 19 -29.73 -17.90 -20.22
N ALA A 20 -30.15 -19.10 -19.83
CA ALA A 20 -29.72 -19.74 -18.60
C ALA A 20 -28.20 -20.01 -18.59
N LEU A 21 -27.64 -20.45 -19.72
CA LEU A 21 -26.20 -20.67 -19.88
C LEU A 21 -25.41 -19.37 -19.77
N VAL A 22 -25.85 -18.32 -20.47
CA VAL A 22 -25.23 -16.99 -20.40
C VAL A 22 -25.30 -16.46 -18.97
N PHE A 23 -26.47 -16.54 -18.32
CA PHE A 23 -26.64 -16.11 -16.94
C PHE A 23 -25.72 -16.87 -15.98
N PHE A 24 -25.63 -18.19 -16.12
CA PHE A 24 -24.74 -19.02 -15.32
C PHE A 24 -23.27 -18.62 -15.51
N PHE A 25 -22.82 -18.45 -16.76
CA PHE A 25 -21.47 -17.97 -17.05
C PHE A 25 -21.21 -16.56 -16.52
N SER A 26 -22.19 -15.65 -16.61
CA SER A 26 -22.09 -14.30 -16.05
C SER A 26 -21.94 -14.33 -14.52
N VAL A 27 -22.70 -15.16 -13.83
CA VAL A 27 -22.57 -15.34 -12.37
C VAL A 27 -21.20 -15.92 -12.01
N LEU A 28 -20.72 -16.91 -12.76
CA LEU A 28 -19.37 -17.46 -12.55
C LEU A 28 -18.29 -16.41 -12.77
N LEU A 29 -18.36 -15.64 -13.85
CA LEU A 29 -17.43 -14.55 -14.12
C LEU A 29 -17.47 -13.51 -13.00
N LEU A 30 -18.66 -13.00 -12.65
CA LEU A 30 -18.81 -12.04 -11.55
C LEU A 30 -18.27 -12.60 -10.24
N SER A 31 -18.55 -13.86 -9.91
CA SER A 31 -18.01 -14.50 -8.70
C SER A 31 -16.49 -14.71 -8.72
N SER A 32 -15.89 -14.86 -9.91
CA SER A 32 -14.44 -14.96 -10.08
C SER A 32 -13.76 -13.60 -9.96
N PHE A 33 -14.39 -12.54 -10.49
CA PHE A 33 -13.90 -11.17 -10.39
C PHE A 33 -14.14 -10.54 -9.00
N PHE A 34 -15.28 -10.82 -8.35
CA PHE A 34 -15.71 -10.25 -7.06
C PHE A 34 -15.64 -11.23 -5.88
N GLY A 35 -15.20 -12.48 -6.10
CA GLY A 35 -15.00 -13.43 -5.02
C GLY A 35 -13.92 -12.94 -4.05
N LYS A 36 -13.92 -13.47 -2.82
CA LYS A 36 -12.99 -13.13 -1.71
C LYS A 36 -11.48 -13.28 -2.05
N LYS A 37 -11.14 -13.77 -3.25
CA LYS A 37 -9.80 -13.91 -3.82
C LYS A 37 -9.72 -13.46 -5.29
N GLY A 38 -10.57 -12.52 -5.68
CA GLY A 38 -10.58 -11.99 -7.04
C GLY A 38 -9.25 -11.33 -7.41
N LEU A 39 -8.99 -11.18 -8.72
CA LEU A 39 -7.74 -10.64 -9.25
C LEU A 39 -7.40 -9.24 -8.69
N ILE A 40 -8.43 -8.43 -8.40
CA ILE A 40 -8.28 -7.08 -7.83
C ILE A 40 -7.70 -7.14 -6.42
N GLU A 41 -8.17 -8.08 -5.60
CA GLU A 41 -7.72 -8.24 -4.22
C GLU A 41 -6.26 -8.70 -4.18
N ILE A 42 -5.89 -9.63 -5.06
CA ILE A 42 -4.50 -10.11 -5.19
C ILE A 42 -3.58 -8.95 -5.61
N TYR A 43 -3.99 -8.14 -6.60
CA TYR A 43 -3.20 -6.99 -7.04
C TYR A 43 -3.04 -5.96 -5.91
N ARG A 44 -4.12 -5.65 -5.18
CA ARG A 44 -4.07 -4.75 -4.02
C ARG A 44 -3.16 -5.30 -2.93
N ALA A 45 -3.29 -6.58 -2.58
CA ALA A 45 -2.46 -7.22 -1.57
C ALA A 45 -0.97 -7.18 -1.96
N GLN A 46 -0.64 -7.45 -3.23
CA GLN A 46 0.74 -7.33 -3.72
C GLN A 46 1.26 -5.89 -3.66
N LYS A 47 0.42 -4.89 -3.98
CA LYS A 47 0.80 -3.48 -3.87
C LYS A 47 1.08 -3.09 -2.42
N VAL A 48 0.17 -3.43 -1.50
CA VAL A 48 0.34 -3.16 -0.06
C VAL A 48 1.57 -3.88 0.49
N GLN A 49 1.80 -5.13 0.09
CA GLN A 49 3.00 -5.87 0.48
C GLN A 49 4.27 -5.14 0.05
N LYS A 50 4.34 -4.65 -1.20
CA LYS A 50 5.50 -3.89 -1.69
C LYS A 50 5.69 -2.59 -0.92
N GLU A 51 4.62 -1.85 -0.65
CA GLU A 51 4.68 -0.61 0.14
C GLU A 51 5.17 -0.86 1.56
N LEU A 52 4.69 -1.91 2.21
CA LEU A 52 5.14 -2.32 3.54
C LEU A 52 6.63 -2.70 3.55
N LEU A 53 7.10 -3.44 2.55
CA LEU A 53 8.52 -3.80 2.45
C LEU A 53 9.43 -2.57 2.31
N VAL A 54 9.03 -1.58 1.49
CA VAL A 54 9.75 -0.31 1.37
C VAL A 54 9.76 0.44 2.70
N GLU A 55 8.64 0.43 3.43
CA GLU A 55 8.53 1.08 4.73
C GLU A 55 9.43 0.41 5.78
N VAL A 56 9.50 -0.93 5.80
CA VAL A 56 10.42 -1.68 6.67
C VAL A 56 11.87 -1.27 6.37
N GLU A 57 12.29 -1.28 5.11
CA GLU A 57 13.66 -0.88 4.73
C GLU A 57 13.97 0.56 5.16
N ARG A 58 12.99 1.47 5.01
CA ARG A 58 13.11 2.86 5.45
C ARG A 58 13.29 2.96 6.96
N LEU A 59 12.52 2.19 7.74
CA LEU A 59 12.61 2.17 9.19
C LEU A 59 13.92 1.57 9.68
N GLU A 60 14.40 0.47 9.08
CA GLU A 60 15.69 -0.13 9.39
C GLU A 60 16.85 0.85 9.14
N LYS A 61 16.82 1.58 8.02
CA LYS A 61 17.80 2.64 7.73
C LYS A 61 17.76 3.75 8.78
N LYS A 62 16.56 4.16 9.22
CA LYS A 62 16.41 5.16 10.29
C LYS A 62 16.94 4.64 11.61
N MET A 63 16.63 3.40 11.99
CA MET A 63 17.15 2.77 13.21
C MET A 63 18.68 2.78 13.21
N LYS A 64 19.32 2.26 12.16
CA LYS A 64 20.79 2.26 12.04
C LYS A 64 21.40 3.65 12.13
N LYS A 65 20.74 4.67 11.56
CA LYS A 65 21.20 6.06 11.66
C LYS A 65 21.10 6.59 13.10
N LEU A 66 19.97 6.34 13.76
CA LEU A 66 19.74 6.77 15.15
C LEU A 66 20.70 6.06 16.11
N GLU A 67 20.96 4.78 15.92
CA GLU A 67 21.94 4.02 16.71
C GLU A 67 23.34 4.64 16.61
N ARG A 68 23.77 5.01 15.39
CA ARG A 68 25.04 5.72 15.19
C ARG A 68 25.05 7.09 15.87
N GLU A 69 23.97 7.85 15.79
CA GLU A 69 23.85 9.15 16.47
C GLU A 69 23.91 8.97 18.00
N ILE A 70 23.26 7.94 18.54
CA ILE A 70 23.34 7.61 19.98
C ILE A 70 24.78 7.27 20.38
N GLU A 71 25.46 6.42 19.60
CA GLU A 71 26.83 6.02 19.89
C GLU A 71 27.79 7.22 19.84
N GLU A 72 27.64 8.09 18.84
CA GLU A 72 28.42 9.31 18.71
C GLU A 72 28.17 10.25 19.89
N LEU A 73 26.91 10.44 20.31
CA LEU A 73 26.59 11.27 21.47
C LEU A 73 27.10 10.68 22.79
N LYS A 74 27.14 9.35 22.94
CA LYS A 74 27.65 8.70 24.16
C LYS A 74 29.18 8.74 24.24
N SER A 75 29.86 8.49 23.13
CA SER A 75 31.31 8.34 23.09
C SER A 75 32.05 9.66 22.90
N ASN A 76 31.41 10.69 22.33
CA ASN A 76 32.05 11.95 22.00
C ASN A 76 31.40 13.15 22.71
N PRO A 77 32.03 13.69 23.78
CA PRO A 77 31.54 14.88 24.48
C PRO A 77 31.33 16.10 23.57
N LYS A 78 32.13 16.25 22.50
CA LYS A 78 31.96 17.36 21.54
C LYS A 78 30.69 17.23 20.72
N ALA A 79 30.23 16.00 20.45
CA ALA A 79 28.97 15.77 19.75
C ALA A 79 27.77 16.21 20.61
N VAL A 80 27.83 15.95 21.91
CA VAL A 80 26.84 16.41 22.89
C VAL A 80 26.83 17.94 22.96
N GLU A 81 28.01 18.55 23.11
CA GLU A 81 28.15 20.01 23.18
C GLU A 81 27.60 20.70 21.93
N LYS A 82 27.92 20.17 20.74
CA LYS A 82 27.36 20.68 19.47
C LYS A 82 25.83 20.63 19.48
N LYS A 83 25.24 19.51 19.90
CA LYS A 83 23.78 19.36 19.94
C LYS A 83 23.14 20.30 20.96
N ALA A 84 23.78 20.49 22.12
CA ALA A 84 23.36 21.42 23.16
C ALA A 84 23.37 22.88 22.67
N ARG A 85 24.43 23.28 21.96
CA ARG A 85 24.53 24.62 21.34
C ARG A 85 23.47 24.83 20.25
N GLU A 86 23.30 23.87 19.34
CA GLU A 86 22.37 23.99 18.20
C GLU A 86 20.90 23.92 18.59
N LYS A 87 20.52 23.01 19.50
CA LYS A 87 19.11 22.78 19.85
C LYS A 87 18.65 23.54 21.08
N LEU A 88 19.53 23.74 22.04
CA LEU A 88 19.19 24.30 23.35
C LEU A 88 19.83 25.68 23.57
N TRP A 89 20.65 26.17 22.64
CA TRP A 89 21.38 27.44 22.76
C TRP A 89 22.21 27.53 24.05
N LEU A 90 22.68 26.39 24.55
CA LEU A 90 23.55 26.34 25.73
C LEU A 90 24.95 26.83 25.37
N MET A 91 25.53 27.65 26.24
CA MET A 91 26.85 28.24 26.12
C MET A 91 27.52 28.24 27.49
N LYS A 92 28.85 28.29 27.52
CA LYS A 92 29.56 28.48 28.78
C LYS A 92 29.44 29.94 29.24
N PRO A 93 29.53 30.21 30.55
CA PRO A 93 29.39 31.58 31.07
C PRO A 93 30.38 32.60 30.50
N ASP A 94 31.51 32.13 29.98
CA ASP A 94 32.61 32.93 29.42
C ASP A 94 32.54 33.14 27.89
N GLU A 95 31.46 32.70 27.23
CA GLU A 95 31.33 32.75 25.76
C GLU A 95 30.41 33.88 25.28
N ILE A 96 30.75 34.47 24.12
CA ILE A 96 29.97 35.55 23.47
C ILE A 96 29.16 34.96 22.31
N VAL A 97 27.85 35.18 22.29
CA VAL A 97 26.96 34.74 21.20
C VAL A 97 26.78 35.84 20.17
N ILE A 98 27.01 35.50 18.90
CA ILE A 98 26.73 36.36 17.75
C ILE A 98 25.52 35.78 17.01
N VAL A 99 24.42 36.52 16.99
CA VAL A 99 23.20 36.14 16.26
C VAL A 99 23.07 37.05 15.04
N ASP A 100 23.11 36.49 13.83
CA ASP A 100 22.81 37.23 12.62
C ASP A 100 21.28 37.35 12.46
N LYS A 101 20.78 38.58 12.40
CA LYS A 101 19.34 38.89 12.27
C LYS A 101 18.81 38.78 10.84
N LYS A 102 19.62 38.39 9.85
CA LYS A 102 19.16 38.22 8.47
C LYS A 102 18.81 36.77 8.16
N LYS A 103 17.52 36.45 8.33
CA LYS A 103 16.87 35.39 7.57
C LYS A 103 15.38 35.66 7.41
#